data_AF-A0A428SM68-F1
#
_entry.id   AF-A0A428SM68-F1
#
_cell.length_a   1.000
_cell.length_b   1.000
_cell.length_c   1.000
_cell.angle_alpha   90.00
_cell.angle_beta   90.00
_cell.angle_gamma   90.00
#
_symmetry.space_group_name_H-M   'P 1'
#
loop_
_entity.id
_entity.type
_entity.pdbx_description
1 polymer ?
#
loop_
_entity_poly.entity_id
_entity_poly.type
_entity_poly.pdbx_seq_one_letter_code
_entity_poly.pdbx_strand_id
1 'polypeptide(L)'
;MPPAFSSFEEARDYWSLLQRQMVGHVPMLTVVTAQLGLTRVKDMGELEMKLSSVTKNPRISKFVEESRYWLQRWSKAFDPLLQSASNNRQNDMQPYLVAINLRIEFLILYIYTAMPRYTGIDKARELTPYYQEINTLAEILISCRPSCGFAMDSGWTWPLFVSSFGSRDAFVRDEAIRILGQYPIRNALRDSRVFRAIAIKNREVEMMNSMEGDEHDQWLRLRRREIVFEDLGTNIIFRSAQKNPATGEWELVEEVSAFLVRPDGLLDWHRQPVSDSASILSGVC
;
A
#
# COMPACT_ATOMS: atom_id res chain seq x y z
N MET A 1 18.48 -10.67 -18.06
CA MET A 1 17.76 -9.43 -18.39
C MET A 1 18.60 -8.58 -19.33
N PRO A 2 18.10 -8.24 -20.53
CA PRO A 2 18.81 -7.40 -21.49
C PRO A 2 19.02 -5.96 -20.96
N PRO A 3 19.89 -5.16 -21.58
CA PRO A 3 20.09 -3.75 -21.22
C PRO A 3 18.90 -2.85 -21.60
N ALA A 4 18.10 -3.24 -22.59
CA ALA A 4 16.84 -2.62 -22.99
C ALA A 4 15.90 -3.70 -23.53
N PHE A 5 14.60 -3.56 -23.29
CA PHE A 5 13.60 -4.48 -23.84
C PHE A 5 13.21 -4.06 -25.27
N SER A 6 13.02 -5.06 -26.12
CA SER A 6 12.60 -4.89 -27.52
C SER A 6 11.08 -4.79 -27.68
N SER A 7 10.30 -5.31 -26.73
CA SER A 7 8.84 -5.31 -26.75
C SER A 7 8.23 -5.31 -25.34
N PHE A 8 6.94 -4.97 -25.25
CA PHE A 8 6.19 -5.07 -23.99
C PHE A 8 5.98 -6.52 -23.52
N GLU A 9 5.98 -7.49 -24.45
CA GLU A 9 5.93 -8.91 -24.12
C GLU A 9 7.21 -9.35 -23.41
N GLU A 10 8.38 -9.01 -23.96
CA GLU A 10 9.66 -9.29 -23.33
C GLU A 10 9.75 -8.62 -21.94
N ALA A 11 9.32 -7.36 -21.84
CA ALA A 11 9.29 -6.66 -20.55
C ALA A 11 8.40 -7.38 -19.51
N ARG A 12 7.22 -7.87 -19.93
CA ARG A 12 6.27 -8.63 -19.09
C ARG A 12 6.81 -9.97 -18.64
N ASP A 13 7.53 -10.68 -19.50
CA ASP A 13 8.11 -11.98 -19.15
C ASP A 13 9.17 -11.82 -18.05
N TYR A 14 10.08 -10.87 -18.22
CA TYR A 14 11.08 -10.57 -17.18
C TYR A 14 10.45 -9.99 -15.92
N TRP A 15 9.37 -9.21 -16.05
CA TRP A 15 8.61 -8.69 -14.91
C TRP A 15 7.98 -9.84 -14.08
N SER A 16 7.39 -10.82 -14.76
CA SER A 16 6.78 -11.99 -14.12
C SER A 16 7.80 -12.82 -13.34
N LEU A 17 9.03 -12.94 -13.85
CA LEU A 17 10.14 -13.59 -13.13
C LEU A 17 10.50 -12.84 -11.84
N LEU A 18 10.56 -11.51 -11.91
CA LEU A 18 10.87 -10.66 -10.75
C LEU A 18 9.76 -10.72 -9.70
N GLN A 19 8.49 -10.62 -10.11
CA GLN A 19 7.34 -10.80 -9.23
C GLN A 19 7.39 -12.16 -8.52
N ARG A 20 7.65 -13.24 -9.27
CA ARG A 20 7.75 -14.59 -8.70
C ARG A 20 8.87 -14.71 -7.68
N GLN A 21 10.04 -14.12 -7.96
CA GLN A 21 11.14 -14.07 -7.00
C GLN A 21 10.71 -13.36 -5.70
N MET A 22 10.13 -12.17 -5.81
CA MET A 22 9.69 -11.39 -4.64
C MET A 22 8.61 -12.10 -3.83
N VAL A 23 7.62 -12.70 -4.50
CA VAL A 23 6.57 -13.50 -3.85
C VAL A 23 7.15 -14.69 -3.08
N GLY A 24 8.27 -15.27 -3.56
CA GLY A 24 8.99 -16.31 -2.84
C GLY A 24 9.50 -15.90 -1.45
N HIS A 25 9.65 -14.61 -1.17
CA HIS A 25 10.05 -14.09 0.14
C HIS A 25 8.87 -13.82 1.09
N VAL A 26 7.63 -13.84 0.61
CA VAL A 26 6.43 -13.56 1.43
C VAL A 26 6.37 -14.41 2.70
N PRO A 27 6.61 -15.74 2.69
CA PRO A 27 6.58 -16.54 3.93
C PRO A 27 7.61 -16.07 4.96
N MET A 28 8.81 -15.68 4.52
CA MET A 28 9.85 -15.16 5.41
C MET A 28 9.44 -13.82 6.01
N LEU A 29 8.89 -12.91 5.20
CA LEU A 29 8.36 -11.62 5.67
C LEU A 29 7.23 -11.84 6.69
N THR A 30 6.27 -12.73 6.41
CA THR A 30 5.18 -13.05 7.33
C THR A 30 5.69 -13.56 8.67
N VAL A 31 6.67 -14.47 8.68
CA VAL A 31 7.23 -14.99 9.93
C VAL A 31 7.95 -13.90 10.73
N VAL A 32 8.81 -13.11 10.09
CA VAL A 32 9.57 -12.05 10.77
C VAL A 32 8.63 -10.99 11.34
N THR A 33 7.60 -10.61 10.60
CA THR A 33 6.65 -9.57 11.02
C THR A 33 5.70 -10.07 12.12
N ALA A 34 5.25 -11.33 12.06
CA ALA A 34 4.45 -11.94 13.13
C ALA A 34 5.22 -12.04 14.46
N GLN A 35 6.52 -12.34 14.40
CA GLN A 35 7.39 -12.43 15.58
C GLN A 35 7.56 -11.11 16.33
N LEU A 36 7.25 -9.96 15.71
CA LEU A 36 7.27 -8.67 16.40
C LEU A 36 6.20 -8.58 17.49
N GLY A 37 5.06 -9.28 17.34
CA GLY A 37 3.97 -9.23 18.31
C GLY A 37 3.52 -7.80 18.62
N LEU A 38 3.30 -6.98 17.57
CA LEU A 38 3.00 -5.55 17.70
C LEU A 38 1.69 -5.26 18.44
N THR A 39 0.75 -6.22 18.46
CA THR A 39 -0.50 -6.15 19.22
C THR A 39 -0.29 -6.15 20.73
N ARG A 40 0.84 -6.67 21.21
CA ARG A 40 1.14 -6.86 22.64
C ARG A 40 2.15 -5.85 23.20
N VAL A 41 2.48 -4.83 22.41
CA VAL A 41 3.45 -3.80 22.78
C VAL A 41 2.90 -2.86 23.84
N LYS A 42 3.65 -2.69 24.94
CA LYS A 42 3.24 -1.95 26.14
C LYS A 42 3.45 -0.45 26.04
N ASP A 43 4.52 -0.03 25.38
CA ASP A 43 4.90 1.38 25.28
C ASP A 43 5.57 1.71 23.93
N MET A 44 5.80 3.00 23.68
CA MET A 44 6.36 3.48 22.42
C MET A 44 7.84 3.11 22.24
N GLY A 45 8.61 2.97 23.32
CA GLY A 45 10.02 2.54 23.24
C GLY A 45 10.14 1.09 22.78
N GLU A 46 9.30 0.20 23.32
CA GLU A 46 9.22 -1.19 22.87
C GLU A 46 8.77 -1.26 21.39
N LEU A 47 7.81 -0.43 20.99
CA LEU A 47 7.34 -0.36 19.60
C LEU A 47 8.48 0.00 18.64
N GLU A 48 9.20 1.08 18.92
CA GLU A 48 10.29 1.56 18.08
C GLU A 48 11.41 0.53 17.98
N MET A 49 11.77 -0.11 19.10
CA MET A 49 12.78 -1.16 19.16
C MET A 49 12.39 -2.36 18.28
N LYS A 50 11.14 -2.82 18.36
CA LYS A 50 10.62 -3.92 17.54
C LYS A 50 10.60 -3.56 16.05
N LEU A 51 10.07 -2.40 15.68
CA LEU A 51 10.04 -1.96 14.27
C LEU A 51 11.46 -1.83 13.70
N SER A 52 12.39 -1.26 14.46
CA SER A 52 13.80 -1.08 14.06
C SER A 52 14.56 -2.40 13.99
N SER A 53 14.09 -3.46 14.64
CA SER A 53 14.73 -4.79 14.56
C SER A 53 14.57 -5.42 13.17
N VAL A 54 13.50 -5.07 12.43
CA VAL A 54 13.21 -5.63 11.10
C VAL A 54 14.28 -5.23 10.09
N THR A 55 14.68 -3.95 10.08
CA THR A 55 15.71 -3.43 9.17
C THR A 55 17.11 -3.97 9.49
N LYS A 56 17.32 -4.44 10.73
CA LYS A 56 18.56 -5.09 11.19
C LYS A 56 18.59 -6.60 10.94
N ASN A 57 17.49 -7.20 10.50
CA ASN A 57 17.43 -8.63 10.23
C ASN A 57 18.17 -8.96 8.91
N PRO A 58 19.24 -9.79 8.92
CA PRO A 58 20.04 -10.06 7.73
C PRO A 58 19.25 -10.63 6.55
N ARG A 59 18.19 -11.43 6.82
CA ARG A 59 17.34 -12.00 5.76
C ARG A 59 16.51 -10.92 5.08
N ILE A 60 16.05 -9.93 5.85
CA ILE A 60 15.30 -8.78 5.35
C ILE A 60 16.24 -7.87 4.55
N SER A 61 17.42 -7.55 5.08
CA SER A 61 18.40 -6.71 4.37
C SER A 61 18.80 -7.33 3.03
N LYS A 62 19.09 -8.64 3.00
CA LYS A 62 19.39 -9.37 1.77
C LYS A 62 18.24 -9.32 0.76
N PHE A 63 17.01 -9.56 1.21
CA PHE A 63 15.82 -9.46 0.36
C PHE A 63 15.67 -8.08 -0.27
N VAL A 64 15.84 -7.00 0.51
CA VAL A 64 15.74 -5.62 0.01
C VAL A 64 16.82 -5.34 -1.01
N GLU A 65 18.07 -5.68 -0.72
CA GLU A 65 19.21 -5.43 -1.59
C GLU A 65 19.04 -6.15 -2.95
N GLU A 66 18.73 -7.45 -2.92
CA GLU A 66 18.50 -8.24 -4.13
C GLU A 66 17.29 -7.72 -4.93
N SER A 67 16.17 -7.44 -4.25
CA SER A 67 14.96 -6.95 -4.92
C SER A 67 15.19 -5.58 -5.55
N ARG A 68 15.86 -4.65 -4.85
CA ARG A 68 16.18 -3.32 -5.38
C ARG A 68 17.12 -3.38 -6.57
N TYR A 69 18.14 -4.24 -6.51
CA TYR A 69 19.05 -4.45 -7.63
C TYR A 69 18.30 -4.86 -8.91
N TRP A 70 17.41 -5.86 -8.82
CA TRP A 70 16.65 -6.33 -9.97
C TRP A 70 15.57 -5.34 -10.43
N LEU A 71 14.89 -4.68 -9.51
CA LEU A 71 13.91 -3.62 -9.84
C LEU A 71 14.57 -2.46 -10.60
N GLN A 72 15.72 -1.98 -10.14
CA GLN A 72 16.44 -0.89 -10.82
C GLN A 72 16.89 -1.31 -12.23
N ARG A 73 17.40 -2.53 -12.38
CA ARG A 73 17.82 -3.05 -13.68
C ARG A 73 16.62 -3.21 -14.62
N TRP A 74 15.49 -3.69 -14.12
CA TRP A 74 14.25 -3.80 -14.90
C TRP A 74 13.74 -2.43 -15.34
N SER A 75 13.66 -1.45 -14.43
CA SER A 75 13.23 -0.08 -14.78
C SER A 75 14.12 0.51 -15.86
N LYS A 76 15.44 0.42 -15.71
CA LYS A 76 16.39 0.95 -16.70
C LYS A 76 16.21 0.33 -18.08
N ALA A 77 15.93 -0.98 -18.14
CA ALA A 77 15.68 -1.67 -19.40
C ALA A 77 14.29 -1.34 -20.00
N PHE A 78 13.32 -0.98 -19.16
CA PHE A 78 11.95 -0.62 -19.54
C PHE A 78 11.77 0.84 -19.95
N ASP A 79 12.58 1.76 -19.40
CA ASP A 79 12.46 3.21 -19.64
C ASP A 79 12.36 3.59 -21.12
N PRO A 80 13.14 3.02 -22.07
CA PRO A 80 13.01 3.34 -23.49
C PRO A 80 11.63 3.02 -24.08
N LEU A 81 11.03 1.88 -23.68
CA LEU A 81 9.68 1.51 -24.14
C LEU A 81 8.62 2.46 -23.58
N LEU A 82 8.73 2.80 -22.30
CA LEU A 82 7.83 3.76 -21.65
C LEU A 82 7.91 5.14 -22.32
N GLN A 83 9.11 5.63 -22.60
CA GLN A 83 9.31 6.91 -23.29
C GLN A 83 8.74 6.90 -24.70
N SER A 84 9.02 5.85 -25.48
CA SER A 84 8.49 5.70 -26.84
C SER A 84 6.95 5.71 -26.85
N ALA A 85 6.32 4.93 -25.97
CA ALA A 85 4.86 4.89 -25.87
C ALA A 85 4.26 6.21 -25.37
N SER A 86 4.93 6.88 -24.43
CA SER A 86 4.51 8.21 -23.94
C SER A 86 4.54 9.25 -25.05
N ASN A 87 5.58 9.25 -25.90
CA ASN A 87 5.72 10.18 -27.01
C ASN A 87 4.66 9.95 -28.10
N ASN A 88 4.25 8.69 -28.32
CA ASN A 88 3.27 8.35 -29.34
C ASN A 88 1.80 8.34 -28.85
N ARG A 89 1.54 8.66 -27.58
CA ARG A 89 0.21 8.50 -26.95
C ARG A 89 -0.94 9.25 -27.62
N GLN A 90 -0.64 10.35 -28.35
CA GLN A 90 -1.65 11.11 -29.08
C GLN A 90 -2.13 10.39 -30.34
N ASN A 91 -1.26 9.57 -30.96
CA ASN A 91 -1.58 8.82 -32.17
C ASN A 91 -2.11 7.42 -31.83
N ASP A 92 -1.51 6.78 -30.82
CA ASP A 92 -1.92 5.46 -30.35
C ASP A 92 -1.81 5.37 -28.82
N MET A 93 -2.96 5.34 -28.17
CA MET A 93 -3.08 5.27 -26.72
C MET A 93 -2.79 3.87 -26.17
N GLN A 94 -2.98 2.80 -26.96
CA GLN A 94 -2.93 1.44 -26.42
C GLN A 94 -1.55 1.02 -25.88
N PRO A 95 -0.44 1.25 -26.59
CA PRO A 95 0.90 1.01 -26.07
C PRO A 95 1.19 1.78 -24.79
N TYR A 96 0.69 3.02 -24.70
CA TYR A 96 0.87 3.85 -23.50
C TYR A 96 0.13 3.28 -22.29
N LEU A 97 -1.12 2.83 -22.46
CA LEU A 97 -1.87 2.18 -21.38
C LEU A 97 -1.16 0.89 -20.90
N VAL A 98 -0.61 0.09 -21.82
CA VAL A 98 0.21 -1.08 -21.46
C VAL A 98 1.44 -0.66 -20.65
N ALA A 99 2.14 0.37 -21.10
CA ALA A 99 3.36 0.85 -20.46
C ALA A 99 3.11 1.37 -19.04
N ILE A 100 2.09 2.21 -18.84
CA ILE A 100 1.80 2.79 -17.53
C ILE A 100 1.23 1.74 -16.55
N ASN A 101 0.55 0.70 -17.03
CA ASN A 101 0.14 -0.42 -16.18
C ASN A 101 1.36 -1.13 -15.59
N LEU A 102 2.35 -1.46 -16.41
CA LEU A 102 3.62 -2.04 -15.94
C LEU A 102 4.37 -1.10 -15.00
N ARG A 103 4.34 0.21 -15.29
CA ARG A 103 4.94 1.23 -14.42
C ARG A 103 4.31 1.24 -13.03
N ILE A 104 2.97 1.16 -12.91
CA ILE A 104 2.29 1.09 -11.61
C ILE A 104 2.69 -0.17 -10.84
N GLU A 105 2.77 -1.32 -11.51
CA GLU A 105 3.22 -2.57 -10.87
C GLU A 105 4.64 -2.43 -10.33
N PHE A 106 5.54 -1.80 -11.11
CA PHE A 106 6.89 -1.44 -10.66
C PHE A 106 6.88 -0.54 -9.42
N LEU A 107 6.10 0.54 -9.43
CA LEU A 107 6.05 1.52 -8.35
C LEU A 107 5.64 0.86 -7.03
N ILE A 108 4.67 -0.06 -7.06
CA ILE A 108 4.22 -0.77 -5.86
C ILE A 108 5.29 -1.69 -5.30
N LEU A 109 5.95 -2.50 -6.14
CA LEU A 109 7.03 -3.34 -5.64
C LEU A 109 8.20 -2.51 -5.12
N TYR A 110 8.51 -1.38 -5.76
CA TYR A 110 9.53 -0.46 -5.29
C TYR A 110 9.21 0.09 -3.89
N ILE A 111 7.98 0.59 -3.67
CA ILE A 111 7.50 1.04 -2.36
C ILE A 111 7.62 -0.07 -1.31
N TYR A 112 7.28 -1.31 -1.66
CA TYR A 112 7.36 -2.44 -0.72
C TYR A 112 8.81 -2.74 -0.30
N THR A 113 9.76 -2.63 -1.22
CA THR A 113 11.18 -2.79 -0.88
C THR A 113 11.75 -1.63 -0.05
N ALA A 114 11.05 -0.48 0.01
CA ALA A 114 11.43 0.61 0.92
C ALA A 114 10.97 0.37 2.36
N MET A 115 10.02 -0.54 2.58
CA MET A 115 9.52 -0.91 3.90
C MET A 115 9.21 0.32 4.78
N PRO A 116 8.31 1.22 4.33
CA PRO A 116 8.03 2.48 5.03
C PRO A 116 7.68 2.25 6.50
N ARG A 117 6.87 1.23 6.80
CA ARG A 117 6.53 0.82 8.16
C ARG A 117 7.72 0.62 9.10
N TYR A 118 8.86 0.15 8.59
CA TYR A 118 10.02 -0.19 9.41
C TYR A 118 11.11 0.87 9.36
N THR A 119 10.85 2.00 8.71
CA THR A 119 11.81 3.09 8.53
C THR A 119 11.32 4.39 9.17
N GLY A 120 12.22 5.38 9.24
CA GLY A 120 11.89 6.71 9.75
C GLY A 120 10.99 7.51 8.81
N ILE A 121 10.43 8.61 9.33
CA ILE A 121 9.48 9.46 8.60
C ILE A 121 10.07 10.02 7.30
N ASP A 122 11.36 10.33 7.27
CA ASP A 122 12.03 10.87 6.08
C ASP A 122 11.96 9.90 4.91
N LYS A 123 12.16 8.60 5.17
CA LYS A 123 12.01 7.56 4.15
C LYS A 123 10.58 7.42 3.67
N ALA A 124 9.60 7.55 4.55
CA ALA A 124 8.19 7.58 4.14
C ALA A 124 7.88 8.81 3.26
N ARG A 125 8.49 9.97 3.54
CA ARG A 125 8.34 11.20 2.73
C ARG A 125 9.00 11.10 1.36
N GLU A 126 10.18 10.49 1.28
CA GLU A 126 10.88 10.21 0.01
C GLU A 126 10.01 9.40 -0.97
N LEU A 127 9.02 8.64 -0.46
CA LEU A 127 8.10 7.85 -1.29
C LEU A 127 6.94 8.67 -1.90
N THR A 128 6.71 9.90 -1.45
CA THR A 128 5.58 10.76 -1.89
C THR A 128 5.48 10.89 -3.41
N PRO A 129 6.57 11.16 -4.16
CA PRO A 129 6.50 11.27 -5.62
C PRO A 129 6.03 9.97 -6.30
N TYR A 130 6.37 8.80 -5.74
CA TYR A 130 5.96 7.51 -6.29
C TYR A 130 4.46 7.26 -6.07
N TYR A 131 3.91 7.68 -4.93
CA TYR A 131 2.46 7.65 -4.68
C TYR A 131 1.70 8.63 -5.60
N GLN A 132 2.25 9.83 -5.85
CA GLN A 132 1.69 10.78 -6.81
C GLN A 132 1.67 10.22 -8.23
N GLU A 133 2.75 9.57 -8.65
CA GLU A 133 2.85 8.91 -9.94
C GLU A 133 1.81 7.78 -10.05
N ILE A 134 1.64 6.95 -9.01
CA ILE A 134 0.58 5.93 -8.97
C ILE A 134 -0.79 6.55 -9.19
N ASN A 135 -1.15 7.61 -8.45
CA ASN A 135 -2.47 8.24 -8.57
C ASN A 135 -2.72 8.73 -10.00
N THR A 136 -1.73 9.44 -10.57
CA THR A 136 -1.82 10.02 -11.92
C THR A 136 -2.00 8.92 -12.97
N LEU A 137 -1.14 7.90 -12.95
CA LEU A 137 -1.18 6.83 -13.94
C LEU A 137 -2.43 5.95 -13.80
N ALA A 138 -2.86 5.69 -12.56
CA ALA A 138 -4.07 4.91 -12.30
C ALA A 138 -5.31 5.63 -12.85
N GLU A 139 -5.47 6.94 -12.62
CA GLU A 139 -6.62 7.68 -13.14
C GLU A 139 -6.66 7.70 -14.68
N ILE A 140 -5.50 7.85 -15.34
CA ILE A 140 -5.41 7.72 -16.81
C ILE A 140 -5.88 6.34 -17.27
N LEU A 141 -5.38 5.26 -16.66
CA LEU A 141 -5.77 3.90 -17.02
C LEU A 141 -7.27 3.67 -16.88
N ILE A 142 -7.86 4.14 -15.79
CA ILE A 142 -9.25 3.86 -15.46
C ILE A 142 -10.20 4.68 -16.32
N SER A 143 -9.90 5.97 -16.53
CA SER A 143 -10.70 6.83 -17.40
C SER A 143 -10.74 6.34 -18.86
N CYS A 144 -9.73 5.59 -19.29
CA CYS A 144 -9.64 5.02 -20.63
C CYS A 144 -10.25 3.61 -20.74
N ARG A 145 -10.72 2.98 -19.64
CA ARG A 145 -11.39 1.67 -19.69
C ARG A 145 -12.89 1.84 -19.94
N PRO A 146 -13.51 1.03 -20.82
CA PRO A 146 -14.96 0.99 -20.93
C PRO A 146 -15.54 0.56 -19.59
N SER A 147 -16.64 1.19 -19.18
CA SER A 147 -17.29 1.00 -17.88
C SER A 147 -17.91 -0.40 -17.76
N CYS A 148 -17.11 -1.42 -17.47
CA CYS A 148 -17.60 -2.70 -16.99
C CYS A 148 -17.42 -2.74 -15.47
N GLY A 149 -18.54 -2.83 -14.72
CA GLY A 149 -18.55 -2.80 -13.25
C GLY A 149 -17.85 -3.98 -12.55
N PHE A 150 -17.25 -4.89 -13.33
CA PHE A 150 -16.48 -6.04 -12.87
C PHE A 150 -15.26 -6.21 -13.78
N ALA A 151 -14.06 -6.16 -13.21
CA ALA A 151 -12.83 -6.44 -13.93
C ALA A 151 -11.90 -7.27 -13.03
N MET A 152 -11.58 -8.50 -13.45
CA MET A 152 -10.63 -9.36 -12.74
C MET A 152 -9.22 -8.76 -12.77
N ASP A 153 -8.89 -7.99 -13.82
CA ASP A 153 -7.60 -7.34 -14.04
C ASP A 153 -7.51 -5.94 -13.40
N SER A 154 -8.27 -5.69 -12.33
CA SER A 154 -8.27 -4.41 -11.61
C SER A 154 -7.07 -4.29 -10.68
N GLY A 155 -5.87 -4.50 -11.22
CA GLY A 155 -4.61 -4.41 -10.49
C GLY A 155 -4.32 -3.04 -9.90
N TRP A 156 -5.12 -2.01 -10.21
CA TRP A 156 -4.94 -0.61 -9.82
C TRP A 156 -5.67 -0.19 -8.53
N THR A 157 -6.73 -0.90 -8.10
CA THR A 157 -7.46 -0.53 -6.88
C THR A 157 -6.56 -0.67 -5.65
N TRP A 158 -5.71 -1.70 -5.67
CA TRP A 158 -4.72 -1.95 -4.64
C TRP A 158 -3.61 -0.87 -4.58
N PRO A 159 -2.96 -0.47 -5.69
CA PRO A 159 -2.04 0.66 -5.71
C PRO A 159 -2.64 1.97 -5.19
N LEU A 160 -3.87 2.31 -5.59
CA LEU A 160 -4.56 3.49 -5.07
C LEU A 160 -4.83 3.35 -3.56
N PHE A 161 -5.22 2.17 -3.10
CA PHE A 161 -5.38 1.92 -1.68
C PHE A 161 -4.05 2.14 -0.91
N VAL A 162 -2.95 1.56 -1.41
CA VAL A 162 -1.61 1.74 -0.85
C VAL A 162 -1.21 3.23 -0.80
N SER A 163 -1.53 4.01 -1.84
CA SER A 163 -1.34 5.47 -1.87
C SER A 163 -2.17 6.19 -0.81
N SER A 164 -3.47 5.87 -0.75
CA SER A 164 -4.43 6.47 0.20
C SER A 164 -4.14 6.14 1.67
N PHE A 165 -3.47 5.02 1.92
CA PHE A 165 -3.21 4.52 3.27
C PHE A 165 -1.79 4.84 3.75
N GLY A 166 -0.79 4.66 2.87
CA GLY A 166 0.64 4.71 3.21
C GLY A 166 1.31 6.07 3.04
N SER A 167 0.82 6.94 2.14
CA SER A 167 1.47 8.24 1.90
C SER A 167 1.43 9.15 3.14
N ARG A 168 2.54 9.85 3.43
CA ARG A 168 2.56 10.89 4.47
C ARG A 168 1.88 12.19 4.03
N ASP A 169 1.80 12.43 2.73
CA ASP A 169 1.19 13.64 2.18
C ASP A 169 -0.34 13.51 2.12
N ALA A 170 -1.04 14.47 2.74
CA ALA A 170 -2.50 14.46 2.83
C ALA A 170 -3.18 14.64 1.47
N PHE A 171 -2.64 15.50 0.60
CA PHE A 171 -3.19 15.72 -0.74
C PHE A 171 -3.10 14.45 -1.59
N VAL A 172 -1.99 13.73 -1.48
CA VAL A 172 -1.82 12.44 -2.18
C VAL A 172 -2.83 11.40 -1.69
N ARG A 173 -3.08 11.35 -0.38
CA ARG A 173 -4.09 10.45 0.19
C ARG A 173 -5.50 10.81 -0.28
N ASP A 174 -5.87 12.09 -0.18
CA ASP A 174 -7.19 12.58 -0.57
C ASP A 174 -7.45 12.40 -2.07
N GLU A 175 -6.43 12.58 -2.90
CA GLU A 175 -6.53 12.33 -4.34
C GLU A 175 -6.79 10.85 -4.64
N ALA A 176 -6.09 9.93 -3.98
CA ALA A 176 -6.35 8.50 -4.12
C ALA A 176 -7.77 8.12 -3.65
N ILE A 177 -8.24 8.72 -2.55
CA ILE A 177 -9.62 8.55 -2.04
C ILE A 177 -10.65 9.05 -3.06
N ARG A 178 -10.39 10.20 -3.71
CA ARG A 178 -11.23 10.75 -4.78
C ARG A 178 -11.31 9.77 -5.95
N ILE A 179 -10.16 9.31 -6.46
CA ILE A 179 -10.10 8.40 -7.62
C ILE A 179 -10.84 7.09 -7.32
N LEU A 180 -10.63 6.48 -6.15
CA LEU A 180 -11.35 5.26 -5.73
C LEU A 180 -12.87 5.45 -5.68
N GLY A 181 -13.35 6.67 -5.39
CA GLY A 181 -14.78 6.99 -5.36
C GLY A 181 -15.38 7.33 -6.70
N GLN A 182 -14.62 7.98 -7.57
CA GLN A 182 -15.07 8.41 -8.90
C GLN A 182 -15.21 7.24 -9.87
N TYR A 183 -14.38 6.20 -9.71
CA TYR A 183 -14.38 5.04 -10.59
C TYR A 183 -14.65 3.74 -9.83
N PRO A 184 -15.89 3.49 -9.38
CA PRO A 184 -16.21 2.32 -8.58
C PRO A 184 -16.10 1.02 -9.41
N ILE A 185 -15.19 0.15 -9.00
CA ILE A 185 -15.07 -1.23 -9.48
C ILE A 185 -15.32 -2.23 -8.36
N ARG A 186 -16.11 -3.27 -8.66
CA ARG A 186 -16.29 -4.45 -7.82
C ARG A 186 -15.31 -5.54 -8.25
N ASN A 187 -14.46 -5.98 -7.33
CA ASN A 187 -13.51 -7.06 -7.56
C ASN A 187 -13.23 -7.84 -6.27
N ALA A 188 -14.18 -8.64 -5.78
CA ALA A 188 -14.06 -9.43 -4.56
C ALA A 188 -13.40 -8.61 -3.41
N LEU A 189 -12.29 -9.09 -2.85
CA LEU A 189 -11.51 -8.43 -1.78
C LEU A 189 -10.86 -7.09 -2.20
N ARG A 190 -10.82 -6.79 -3.50
CA ARG A 190 -10.26 -5.57 -4.09
C ARG A 190 -11.35 -4.60 -4.57
N ASP A 191 -12.53 -4.62 -3.93
CA ASP A 191 -13.60 -3.66 -4.18
C ASP A 191 -13.13 -2.24 -3.82
N SER A 192 -13.09 -1.37 -4.84
CA SER A 192 -12.70 0.04 -4.71
C SER A 192 -13.49 0.81 -3.64
N ARG A 193 -14.78 0.47 -3.45
CA ARG A 193 -15.64 1.14 -2.47
C ARG A 193 -15.23 0.79 -1.04
N VAL A 194 -14.84 -0.46 -0.82
CA VAL A 194 -14.32 -0.90 0.47
C VAL A 194 -12.98 -0.25 0.75
N PHE A 195 -12.05 -0.26 -0.21
CA PHE A 195 -10.76 0.42 -0.06
C PHE A 195 -10.92 1.92 0.19
N ARG A 196 -11.86 2.59 -0.49
CA ARG A 196 -12.19 3.99 -0.22
C ARG A 196 -12.69 4.18 1.21
N ALA A 197 -13.62 3.34 1.68
CA ALA A 197 -14.19 3.46 3.01
C ALA A 197 -13.13 3.25 4.11
N ILE A 198 -12.23 2.29 3.92
CA ILE A 198 -11.05 2.09 4.78
C ILE A 198 -10.14 3.32 4.75
N ALA A 199 -9.87 3.87 3.56
CA ALA A 199 -9.01 5.05 3.42
C ALA A 199 -9.59 6.31 4.08
N ILE A 200 -10.92 6.48 4.07
CA ILE A 200 -11.60 7.56 4.81
C ILE A 200 -11.37 7.40 6.31
N LYS A 201 -11.56 6.18 6.85
CA LYS A 201 -11.27 5.90 8.26
C LYS A 201 -9.79 6.13 8.60
N ASN A 202 -8.89 5.77 7.69
CA ASN A 202 -7.46 6.06 7.86
C ASN A 202 -7.16 7.57 7.91
N ARG A 203 -7.84 8.37 7.07
CA ARG A 203 -7.71 9.83 7.10
C ARG A 203 -8.15 10.42 8.44
N GLU A 204 -9.23 9.90 9.04
CA GLU A 204 -9.66 10.32 10.38
C GLU A 204 -8.58 10.04 11.44
N VAL A 205 -7.95 8.87 11.39
CA VAL A 205 -6.84 8.52 12.28
C VAL A 205 -5.63 9.42 12.06
N GLU A 206 -5.26 9.71 10.81
CA GLU A 206 -4.19 10.67 10.48
C GLU A 206 -4.47 12.06 11.08
N MET A 207 -5.69 12.56 10.89
CA MET A 207 -6.09 13.87 11.42
C MET A 207 -6.03 13.90 12.94
N MET A 208 -6.63 12.91 13.63
CA MET A 208 -6.61 12.82 15.09
C MET A 208 -5.17 12.72 15.62
N ASN A 209 -4.33 11.89 15.00
CA ASN A 209 -2.95 11.70 15.39
C ASN A 209 -2.11 12.98 15.24
N SER A 210 -2.40 13.80 14.21
CA SER A 210 -1.68 15.06 13.97
C SER A 210 -1.92 16.16 15.02
N MET A 211 -2.91 16.00 15.89
CA MET A 211 -3.28 17.00 16.90
C MET A 211 -2.33 17.06 18.10
N GLU A 212 -1.43 16.09 18.26
CA GLU A 212 -0.59 15.95 19.45
C GLU A 212 0.76 15.30 19.14
N GLY A 213 1.79 15.67 19.91
CA GLY A 213 3.14 15.11 19.78
C GLY A 213 3.89 15.68 18.58
N ASP A 214 5.17 15.36 18.48
CA ASP A 214 5.98 15.74 17.33
C ASP A 214 5.78 14.76 16.16
N GLU A 215 6.43 15.05 15.02
CA GLU A 215 6.31 14.21 13.82
C GLU A 215 6.81 12.78 14.04
N HIS A 216 7.78 12.58 14.93
CA HIS A 216 8.33 11.27 15.23
C HIS A 216 7.30 10.43 16.02
N ASP A 217 6.71 11.00 17.08
CA ASP A 217 5.66 10.37 17.87
C ASP A 217 4.43 10.05 17.01
N GLN A 218 4.05 10.99 16.16
CA GLN A 218 2.96 10.82 15.20
C GLN A 218 3.24 9.67 14.25
N TRP A 219 4.45 9.59 13.70
CA TRP A 219 4.82 8.52 12.79
C TRP A 219 4.85 7.15 13.49
N LEU A 220 5.40 7.09 14.69
CA LEU A 220 5.46 5.87 15.48
C LEU A 220 4.06 5.31 15.79
N ARG A 221 3.10 6.16 16.16
CA ARG A 221 1.68 5.79 16.34
C ARG A 221 1.05 5.25 15.05
N LEU A 222 1.30 5.91 13.91
CA LEU A 222 0.73 5.51 12.62
C LEU A 222 1.28 4.18 12.09
N ARG A 223 2.50 3.80 12.47
CA ARG A 223 3.09 2.49 12.14
C ARG A 223 2.44 1.31 12.89
N ARG A 224 1.56 1.59 13.87
CA ARG A 224 0.67 0.59 14.48
C ARG A 224 -0.58 0.30 13.66
N ARG A 225 -0.83 1.05 12.57
CA ARG A 225 -2.01 0.82 11.74
C ARG A 225 -1.93 -0.52 11.02
N GLU A 226 -3.02 -1.26 11.05
CA GLU A 226 -3.12 -2.53 10.33
C GLU A 226 -4.53 -2.72 9.79
N ILE A 227 -4.60 -3.39 8.64
CA ILE A 227 -5.86 -3.93 8.10
C ILE A 227 -5.76 -5.44 8.04
N VAL A 228 -6.77 -6.12 8.55
CA VAL A 228 -6.92 -7.58 8.45
C VAL A 228 -8.24 -7.87 7.75
N PHE A 229 -8.21 -8.79 6.78
CA PHE A 229 -9.42 -9.35 6.19
C PHE A 229 -9.61 -10.75 6.77
N GLU A 230 -10.59 -10.90 7.66
CA GLU A 230 -10.91 -12.17 8.30
C GLU A 230 -12.00 -12.93 7.54
N ASP A 231 -12.08 -14.24 7.77
CA ASP A 231 -13.14 -15.10 7.24
C ASP A 231 -13.32 -14.96 5.72
N LEU A 232 -12.21 -15.05 4.98
CA LEU A 232 -12.18 -14.86 3.52
C LEU A 232 -12.72 -13.49 3.08
N GLY A 233 -12.58 -12.48 3.94
CA GLY A 233 -13.05 -11.11 3.74
C GLY A 233 -14.52 -10.88 4.07
N THR A 234 -15.11 -11.70 4.95
CA THR A 234 -16.43 -11.39 5.52
C THR A 234 -16.33 -10.19 6.46
N ASN A 235 -15.24 -10.11 7.22
CA ASN A 235 -14.97 -9.06 8.19
C ASN A 235 -13.66 -8.34 7.87
N ILE A 236 -13.64 -7.05 8.18
CA ILE A 236 -12.48 -6.17 8.06
C ILE A 236 -12.16 -5.67 9.45
N ILE A 237 -10.95 -5.94 9.90
CA ILE A 237 -10.41 -5.35 11.12
C ILE A 237 -9.50 -4.19 10.74
N PHE A 238 -9.68 -3.07 11.41
CA PHE A 238 -8.76 -1.94 11.40
C PHE A 238 -8.19 -1.71 12.80
N ARG A 239 -6.87 -1.81 12.91
CA ARG A 239 -6.14 -1.47 14.14
C ARG A 239 -5.49 -0.12 13.97
N SER A 240 -5.53 0.72 15.00
CA SER A 240 -4.86 2.02 15.01
C SER A 240 -4.56 2.47 16.43
N ALA A 241 -3.53 3.30 16.59
CA ALA A 241 -3.34 4.02 17.85
C ALA A 241 -4.44 5.09 17.99
N GLN A 242 -5.18 5.07 19.09
CA GLN A 242 -6.18 6.09 19.41
C GLN A 242 -5.97 6.60 20.83
N LYS A 243 -6.31 7.87 21.06
CA LYS A 243 -6.24 8.45 22.40
C LYS A 243 -7.45 8.02 23.21
N ASN A 244 -7.21 7.43 24.37
CA ASN A 244 -8.24 7.11 25.34
C ASN A 244 -8.71 8.42 26.00
N PRO A 245 -10.00 8.80 25.89
CA PRO A 245 -10.48 10.07 26.44
C PRO A 245 -10.51 10.09 27.98
N ALA A 246 -10.54 8.93 28.64
CA ALA A 246 -10.59 8.81 30.10
C ALA A 246 -9.20 8.89 30.74
N THR A 247 -8.21 8.21 30.15
CA THR A 247 -6.83 8.20 30.68
C THR A 247 -5.91 9.24 30.04
N GLY A 248 -6.26 9.70 28.84
CA GLY A 248 -5.42 10.56 28.02
C GLY A 248 -4.26 9.82 27.34
N GLU A 249 -4.16 8.49 27.48
CA GLU A 249 -3.07 7.69 26.93
C GLU A 249 -3.37 7.21 25.50
N TRP A 250 -2.32 6.99 24.71
CA TRP A 250 -2.44 6.40 23.37
C TRP A 250 -2.40 4.87 23.46
N GLU A 251 -3.50 4.23 23.09
CA GLU A 251 -3.67 2.78 23.14
C GLU A 251 -3.92 2.20 21.74
N LEU A 252 -3.62 0.91 21.56
CA LEU A 252 -3.98 0.20 20.35
C LEU A 252 -5.47 -0.16 20.43
N VAL A 253 -6.26 0.39 19.52
CA VAL A 253 -7.68 0.07 19.39
C VAL A 253 -7.90 -0.81 18.17
N GLU A 254 -8.75 -1.80 18.32
CA GLU A 254 -9.25 -2.64 17.24
C GLU A 254 -10.71 -2.34 16.96
N GLU A 255 -11.01 -2.04 15.69
CA GLU A 255 -12.36 -1.84 15.18
C GLU A 255 -12.65 -2.86 14.09
N VAL A 256 -13.84 -3.45 14.10
CA VAL A 256 -14.31 -4.43 13.10
C VAL A 256 -15.49 -3.88 12.33
N SER A 257 -15.57 -4.24 11.06
CA SER A 257 -16.74 -4.01 10.21
C SER A 257 -16.98 -5.19 9.29
N ALA A 258 -18.24 -5.43 8.92
CA ALA A 258 -18.55 -6.33 7.82
C ALA A 258 -17.99 -5.76 6.50
N PHE A 259 -17.68 -6.63 5.53
CA PHE A 259 -17.31 -6.22 4.16
C PHE A 259 -18.55 -5.72 3.39
N LEU A 260 -19.22 -4.70 3.93
CA LEU A 260 -20.44 -4.13 3.38
C LEU A 260 -20.42 -2.61 3.55
N VAL A 261 -20.17 -1.93 2.44
CA VAL A 261 -20.21 -0.47 2.38
C VAL A 261 -21.67 0.00 2.45
N ARG A 262 -21.94 0.91 3.39
CA ARG A 262 -23.25 1.54 3.58
C ARG A 262 -23.58 2.52 2.44
N PRO A 263 -24.85 2.98 2.32
CA PRO A 263 -25.26 3.95 1.30
C PRO A 263 -24.49 5.28 1.33
N ASP A 264 -23.96 5.67 2.49
CA ASP A 264 -23.12 6.85 2.68
C ASP A 264 -21.66 6.66 2.20
N GLY A 265 -21.31 5.45 1.74
CA GLY A 265 -19.97 5.12 1.28
C GLY A 265 -18.98 4.80 2.41
N LEU A 266 -19.46 4.57 3.63
CA LEU A 266 -18.66 4.24 4.81
C LEU A 266 -18.83 2.78 5.23
N LEU A 267 -17.93 2.33 6.10
CA LEU A 267 -18.02 1.05 6.80
C LEU A 267 -18.56 1.27 8.21
N ASP A 268 -19.28 0.28 8.73
CA ASP A 268 -19.83 0.30 10.09
C ASP A 268 -18.80 -0.23 11.09
N TRP A 269 -17.98 0.65 11.65
CA TRP A 269 -16.91 0.28 12.57
C TRP A 269 -17.43 0.11 14.00
N HIS A 270 -17.12 -1.03 14.60
CA HIS A 270 -17.40 -1.34 16.01
C HIS A 270 -16.12 -1.69 16.73
N ARG A 271 -15.89 -1.12 17.91
CA ARG A 271 -14.74 -1.48 18.74
C ARG A 271 -14.89 -2.92 19.26
N GLN A 272 -13.79 -3.66 19.26
CA GLN A 272 -13.69 -4.99 19.87
C GLN A 272 -12.36 -5.15 20.61
N PRO A 273 -12.21 -6.18 21.47
CA PRO A 273 -10.91 -6.50 22.06
C PRO A 273 -9.85 -6.79 20.98
N VAL A 274 -8.61 -6.36 21.21
CA VAL A 274 -7.51 -6.59 20.26
C VAL A 274 -7.27 -8.09 20.11
N SER A 275 -7.41 -8.58 18.87
CA SER A 275 -7.20 -9.98 18.50
C SER A 275 -5.74 -10.29 18.13
N ASP A 276 -5.38 -11.57 18.08
CA ASP A 276 -4.08 -12.04 17.58
C ASP A 276 -4.07 -12.24 16.05
N SER A 277 -5.10 -11.79 15.33
CA SER A 277 -5.25 -12.00 13.89
C SER A 277 -4.15 -11.31 13.09
N ALA A 278 -3.59 -12.00 12.08
CA ALA A 278 -2.44 -11.52 11.32
C ALA A 278 -2.84 -10.64 10.13
N SER A 279 -2.19 -9.49 9.96
CA SER A 279 -2.44 -8.57 8.85
C SER A 279 -1.81 -9.03 7.53
N ILE A 280 -2.53 -8.83 6.43
CA ILE A 280 -1.99 -9.00 5.07
C ILE A 280 -1.09 -7.83 4.62
N LEU A 281 -1.13 -6.70 5.33
CA LEU A 281 -0.35 -5.49 5.07
C LEU A 281 0.90 -5.41 5.95
N SER A 282 1.28 -6.49 6.64
CA SER A 282 2.27 -6.42 7.70
C SER A 282 3.56 -5.71 7.28
N GLY A 283 3.99 -5.79 6.01
CA GLY A 283 5.16 -5.09 5.47
C GLY A 283 4.92 -3.86 4.57
N VAL A 284 3.69 -3.35 4.44
CA VAL A 284 3.33 -2.33 3.43
C VAL A 284 3.00 -0.95 4.03
N CYS A 285 2.47 -0.90 5.25
CA CYS A 285 1.99 0.33 5.89
C CYS A 285 2.43 0.40 7.35
#